data_AF-U9ST37-F1
#
_entry.id   AF-U9ST37-F1
#
_cell.length_a   1.000
_cell.length_b   1.000
_cell.length_c   1.000
_cell.angle_alpha   90.00
_cell.angle_beta   90.00
_cell.angle_gamma   90.00
#
_symmetry.space_group_name_H-M   'P 1'
#
loop_
_entity.id
_entity.type
_entity.pdbx_description
1 polymer ?
#
loop_
_entity_poly.entity_id
_entity_poly.type
_entity_poly.pdbx_seq_one_letter_code
_entity_poly.pdbx_strand_id
1 'polypeptide(L)'
;MDFPKYDGNIHPDEWINDIQKYLRFLNINDGDCLKIAISFVDPIITLPNRIDSFEKLRNALREDISFKVFKCTNKKLLELLKYIPEKEGGNTSKFISNFRKLCYNSEINDIGEQKNYFCYALPKLSNVNGNNCYDYFLEFIKRWEKIKSMNDLINEIEEIVSIESNLIKNESIVALKHVSTGKYLSSIENLCYTTGSKLQLVFSDSQLVPDLNALWKIEFSNELATYNKTSICLRHIKSGKFLGLHYYYYYYTNQSKAYTYYKSPITEHTEGKKLKAFYLIYHQLK
;
A
#
# COMPACT_ATOMS: atom_id res chain seq x y z
N MET A 1 -35.30 21.12 3.09
CA MET A 1 -35.13 19.93 2.24
C MET A 1 -36.02 18.85 2.81
N ASP A 2 -36.75 18.13 1.98
CA ASP A 2 -37.55 17.00 2.44
C ASP A 2 -36.64 15.81 2.77
N PHE A 3 -36.92 15.14 3.88
CA PHE A 3 -36.20 13.93 4.28
C PHE A 3 -36.60 12.76 3.36
N PRO A 4 -35.65 11.94 2.87
CA PRO A 4 -35.96 10.88 1.91
C PRO A 4 -36.79 9.76 2.53
N LYS A 5 -37.73 9.21 1.74
CA LYS A 5 -38.49 8.03 2.13
C LYS A 5 -37.60 6.78 2.18
N TYR A 6 -38.00 5.80 2.98
CA TYR A 6 -37.40 4.47 2.93
C TYR A 6 -37.94 3.69 1.74
N ASP A 7 -37.08 3.37 0.78
CA ASP A 7 -37.40 2.64 -0.45
C ASP A 7 -36.70 1.26 -0.53
N GLY A 8 -36.00 0.86 0.54
CA GLY A 8 -35.22 -0.38 0.60
C GLY A 8 -33.79 -0.28 0.09
N ASN A 9 -33.31 0.87 -0.40
CA ASN A 9 -31.94 1.07 -0.92
C ASN A 9 -30.94 1.58 0.12
N ILE A 10 -31.28 1.50 1.40
CA ILE A 10 -30.45 1.89 2.54
C ILE A 10 -30.65 0.89 3.68
N HIS A 11 -29.63 0.69 4.51
CA HIS A 11 -29.75 -0.22 5.65
C HIS A 11 -30.79 0.30 6.67
N PRO A 12 -31.75 -0.52 7.15
CA PRO A 12 -32.81 -0.09 8.07
C PRO A 12 -32.32 0.63 9.33
N ASP A 13 -31.25 0.15 9.98
CA ASP A 13 -30.68 0.82 11.15
C ASP A 13 -30.11 2.21 10.79
N GLU A 14 -29.55 2.39 9.60
CA GLU A 14 -29.01 3.67 9.16
C GLU A 14 -30.12 4.66 8.89
N TRP A 15 -31.13 4.26 8.11
CA TRP A 15 -32.27 5.10 7.81
C TRP A 15 -33.07 5.48 9.06
N ILE A 16 -33.29 4.53 9.99
CA ILE A 16 -33.96 4.82 11.26
C ILE A 16 -33.18 5.83 12.09
N ASN A 17 -31.85 5.70 12.17
CA ASN A 17 -31.02 6.67 12.88
C ASN A 17 -31.10 8.06 12.25
N ASP A 18 -31.13 8.14 10.92
CA ASP A 18 -31.17 9.40 10.19
C ASP A 18 -32.54 10.09 10.34
N ILE A 19 -33.64 9.35 10.24
CA ILE A 19 -34.98 9.93 10.44
C ILE A 19 -35.20 10.36 11.88
N GLN A 20 -34.69 9.61 12.87
CA GLN A 20 -34.76 10.01 14.27
C GLN A 20 -33.99 11.31 14.54
N LYS A 21 -32.79 11.46 13.96
CA LYS A 21 -32.02 12.71 14.06
C LYS A 21 -32.75 13.87 13.41
N TYR A 22 -33.33 13.64 12.22
CA TYR A 22 -34.12 14.64 11.51
C TYR A 22 -35.34 15.11 12.31
N LEU A 23 -36.10 14.18 12.88
CA LEU A 23 -37.30 14.50 13.68
C LEU A 23 -36.95 15.23 14.99
N ARG A 24 -35.83 14.85 15.64
CA ARG A 24 -35.31 15.57 16.80
C ARG A 24 -34.88 16.99 16.46
N PHE A 25 -34.24 17.19 15.31
CA PHE A 25 -33.88 18.52 14.82
C PHE A 25 -35.11 19.41 14.62
N LEU A 26 -36.24 18.82 14.23
CA LEU A 26 -37.53 19.51 14.09
C LEU A 26 -38.30 19.67 15.40
N ASN A 27 -37.74 19.26 16.54
CA ASN A 27 -38.40 19.30 17.87
C ASN A 27 -39.75 18.56 17.90
N ILE A 28 -39.89 17.46 17.14
CA ILE A 28 -41.06 16.60 17.23
C ILE A 28 -41.01 15.81 18.54
N ASN A 29 -42.14 15.73 19.24
CA ASN A 29 -42.30 14.91 20.44
C ASN A 29 -41.98 13.44 20.15
N ASP A 30 -41.27 12.78 21.07
CA ASP A 30 -40.87 11.37 20.93
C ASP A 30 -42.05 10.42 20.68
N GLY A 31 -43.24 10.74 21.21
CA GLY A 31 -44.47 9.97 21.02
C GLY A 31 -45.02 9.98 19.58
N ASP A 32 -44.74 11.03 18.80
CA ASP A 32 -45.20 11.16 17.41
C ASP A 32 -44.12 10.72 16.41
N CYS A 33 -42.85 10.66 16.83
CA CYS A 33 -41.72 10.30 15.99
C CYS A 33 -41.92 8.97 15.24
N LEU A 34 -42.47 7.95 15.90
CA LEU A 34 -42.70 6.65 15.26
C LEU A 34 -43.77 6.73 14.16
N LYS A 35 -44.88 7.43 14.41
CA LYS A 35 -45.97 7.57 13.43
C LYS A 35 -45.50 8.31 12.19
N ILE A 36 -44.69 9.36 12.39
CA ILE A 36 -44.08 10.10 11.29
C ILE A 36 -43.06 9.21 10.57
N ALA A 37 -42.22 8.46 11.27
CA ALA A 37 -41.29 7.55 10.60
C ALA A 37 -42.02 6.51 9.72
N ILE A 38 -43.13 5.95 10.20
CA ILE A 38 -43.97 5.02 9.42
C ILE A 38 -44.52 5.69 8.15
N SER A 39 -44.92 6.97 8.19
CA SER A 39 -45.43 7.67 7.01
C SER A 39 -44.36 8.02 5.97
N PHE A 40 -43.07 7.94 6.35
CA PHE A 40 -41.93 8.10 5.46
C PHE A 40 -41.45 6.78 4.85
N VAL A 41 -42.12 5.65 5.10
CA VAL A 41 -41.88 4.41 4.37
C VAL A 41 -42.57 4.47 3.01
N ASP A 42 -41.88 4.04 1.95
CA ASP A 42 -42.49 3.99 0.62
C ASP A 42 -43.71 3.05 0.60
N PRO A 43 -44.86 3.46 0.05
CA PRO A 43 -46.07 2.64 0.02
C PRO A 43 -45.91 1.27 -0.67
N ILE A 44 -44.89 1.07 -1.50
CA ILE A 44 -44.60 -0.24 -2.10
C ILE A 44 -44.20 -1.28 -1.05
N ILE A 45 -43.68 -0.84 0.11
CA ILE A 45 -43.24 -1.68 1.21
C ILE A 45 -44.42 -1.93 2.14
N THR A 46 -44.84 -3.19 2.20
CA THR A 46 -46.00 -3.57 3.03
C THR A 46 -45.57 -3.75 4.48
N LEU A 47 -46.07 -2.87 5.36
CA LEU A 47 -45.83 -2.95 6.79
C LEU A 47 -46.94 -3.77 7.49
N PRO A 48 -46.62 -4.50 8.57
CA PRO A 48 -47.63 -5.16 9.39
C PRO A 48 -48.55 -4.15 10.10
N ASN A 49 -49.79 -4.57 10.39
CA ASN A 49 -50.83 -3.71 10.94
C ASN A 49 -50.50 -3.04 12.29
N ARG A 50 -49.57 -3.60 13.07
CA ARG A 50 -49.21 -3.07 14.40
C ARG A 50 -47.69 -2.91 14.54
N ILE A 51 -47.24 -1.67 14.42
CA ILE A 51 -45.86 -1.23 14.73
C ILE A 51 -45.94 -0.22 15.87
N ASP A 52 -45.51 -0.61 17.07
CA ASP A 52 -45.52 0.23 18.27
C ASP A 52 -44.12 0.60 18.78
N SER A 53 -43.06 0.21 18.05
CA SER A 53 -41.69 0.60 18.35
C SER A 53 -40.83 0.69 17.08
N PHE A 54 -39.74 1.47 17.16
CA PHE A 54 -38.71 1.52 16.11
C PHE A 54 -38.04 0.17 15.87
N GLU A 55 -37.92 -0.66 16.90
CA GLU A 55 -37.42 -2.03 16.75
C GLU A 55 -38.34 -2.89 15.88
N LYS A 56 -39.66 -2.82 16.10
CA LYS A 56 -40.63 -3.51 15.25
C LYS A 56 -40.64 -2.96 13.83
N LEU A 57 -40.53 -1.64 13.67
CA LEU A 57 -40.40 -1.00 12.36
C LEU A 57 -39.17 -1.55 11.63
N ARG A 58 -38.00 -1.50 12.28
CA ARG A 58 -36.74 -2.03 11.73
C ARG A 58 -36.87 -3.47 11.26
N ASN A 59 -37.46 -4.33 12.10
CA ASN A 59 -37.60 -5.74 11.77
C ASN A 59 -38.52 -5.93 10.57
N ALA A 60 -39.63 -5.19 10.48
CA ALA A 60 -40.48 -5.19 9.30
C ALA A 60 -39.75 -4.73 8.03
N LEU A 61 -38.95 -3.65 8.12
CA LEU A 61 -38.13 -3.16 7.00
C LEU A 61 -37.04 -4.16 6.57
N ARG A 62 -36.48 -4.93 7.52
CA ARG A 62 -35.51 -6.00 7.24
C ARG A 62 -36.14 -7.22 6.57
N GLU A 63 -37.40 -7.53 6.90
CA GLU A 63 -38.10 -8.69 6.35
C GLU A 63 -38.59 -8.47 4.92
N ASP A 64 -38.76 -7.22 4.51
CA ASP A 64 -39.19 -6.82 3.18
C ASP A 64 -38.24 -7.33 2.07
N ILE A 65 -38.81 -7.61 0.89
CA ILE A 65 -38.06 -8.12 -0.26
C ILE A 65 -37.05 -7.10 -0.79
N SER A 66 -37.33 -5.80 -0.69
CA SER A 66 -36.46 -4.73 -1.19
C SER A 66 -35.14 -4.71 -0.42
N PHE A 67 -35.21 -4.83 0.91
CA PHE A 67 -33.99 -4.92 1.73
C PHE A 67 -33.22 -6.22 1.46
N LYS A 68 -33.90 -7.35 1.26
CA LYS A 68 -33.23 -8.61 0.86
C LYS A 68 -32.46 -8.45 -0.44
N VAL A 69 -33.03 -7.77 -1.44
CA VAL A 69 -32.36 -7.46 -2.72
C VAL A 69 -31.18 -6.51 -2.51
N PHE A 70 -31.35 -5.45 -1.72
CA PHE A 70 -30.26 -4.53 -1.37
C PHE A 70 -29.09 -5.26 -0.68
N LYS A 71 -29.37 -6.09 0.32
CA LYS A 71 -28.38 -6.90 1.05
C LYS A 71 -27.60 -7.81 0.10
N CYS A 72 -28.30 -8.56 -0.76
CA CYS A 72 -27.70 -9.42 -1.78
C CYS A 72 -26.86 -8.63 -2.80
N THR A 73 -27.30 -7.44 -3.18
CA THR A 73 -26.57 -6.57 -4.11
C THR A 73 -25.26 -6.10 -3.49
N ASN A 74 -25.27 -5.66 -2.23
CA ASN A 74 -24.05 -5.28 -1.51
C ASN A 74 -23.06 -6.47 -1.37
N LYS A 75 -23.57 -7.68 -1.16
CA LYS A 75 -22.73 -8.91 -1.15
C LYS A 75 -22.04 -9.15 -2.51
N LYS A 76 -22.76 -9.01 -3.62
CA LYS A 76 -22.18 -9.11 -4.98
C LYS A 76 -21.15 -7.99 -5.25
N LEU A 77 -21.41 -6.78 -4.78
CA LEU A 77 -20.44 -5.67 -4.89
C LEU A 77 -19.18 -5.96 -4.08
N LEU A 78 -19.30 -6.62 -2.93
CA LEU A 78 -18.16 -7.05 -2.13
C LEU A 78 -17.29 -8.10 -2.87
N GLU A 79 -17.91 -9.02 -3.62
CA GLU A 79 -17.22 -10.00 -4.48
C GLU A 79 -16.47 -9.35 -5.65
N LEU A 80 -16.98 -8.23 -6.15
CA LEU A 80 -16.40 -7.48 -7.26
C LEU A 80 -15.38 -6.43 -6.81
N LEU A 81 -15.31 -6.15 -5.51
CA LEU A 81 -14.43 -5.14 -4.96
C LEU A 81 -12.98 -5.53 -5.21
N LYS A 82 -12.17 -4.58 -5.68
CA LYS A 82 -10.74 -4.77 -5.91
C LYS A 82 -9.96 -3.68 -5.21
N TYR A 83 -8.93 -4.09 -4.48
CA TYR A 83 -7.94 -3.17 -3.96
C TYR A 83 -6.97 -2.78 -5.08
N ILE A 84 -6.80 -1.48 -5.27
CA ILE A 84 -5.78 -0.90 -6.15
C ILE A 84 -4.76 -0.23 -5.23
N PRO A 85 -3.48 -0.63 -5.28
CA PRO A 85 -2.43 0.04 -4.53
C PRO A 85 -2.32 1.53 -4.86
N GLU A 86 -1.93 2.35 -3.88
CA GLU A 86 -1.80 3.81 -4.06
C GLU A 86 -0.82 4.19 -5.17
N LYS A 87 0.26 3.40 -5.32
CA LYS A 87 1.25 3.53 -6.41
C LYS A 87 0.64 3.36 -7.81
N GLU A 88 -0.48 2.65 -7.93
CA GLU A 88 -1.21 2.41 -9.19
C GLU A 88 -2.36 3.42 -9.35
N GLY A 89 -2.37 4.49 -8.54
CA GLY A 89 -3.43 5.50 -8.52
C GLY A 89 -4.64 5.12 -7.65
N GLY A 90 -4.51 4.08 -6.83
CA GLY A 90 -5.53 3.67 -5.88
C GLY A 90 -5.64 4.59 -4.65
N ASN A 91 -6.61 4.29 -3.79
CA ASN A 91 -6.82 5.01 -2.54
C ASN A 91 -7.24 4.02 -1.44
N THR A 92 -6.33 3.74 -0.52
CA THR A 92 -6.52 2.75 0.56
C THR A 92 -7.68 3.12 1.47
N SER A 93 -7.79 4.40 1.86
CA SER A 93 -8.87 4.88 2.72
C SER A 93 -10.25 4.67 2.09
N LYS A 94 -10.39 5.02 0.80
CA LYS A 94 -11.64 4.84 0.06
C LYS A 94 -11.98 3.36 -0.11
N PHE A 95 -10.99 2.52 -0.41
CA PHE A 95 -11.19 1.07 -0.47
C PHE A 95 -11.68 0.50 0.86
N ILE A 96 -11.03 0.85 1.97
CA ILE A 96 -11.42 0.39 3.32
C ILE A 96 -12.84 0.88 3.68
N SER A 97 -13.15 2.15 3.42
CA SER A 97 -14.48 2.71 3.68
C SER A 97 -15.56 1.96 2.90
N ASN A 98 -15.34 1.73 1.60
CA ASN A 98 -16.24 0.96 0.75
C ASN A 98 -16.40 -0.47 1.25
N PHE A 99 -15.30 -1.17 1.54
CA PHE A 99 -15.32 -2.53 2.07
C PHE A 99 -16.17 -2.63 3.35
N ARG A 100 -15.92 -1.76 4.33
CA ARG A 100 -16.68 -1.72 5.59
C ARG A 100 -18.17 -1.47 5.35
N LYS A 101 -18.50 -0.51 4.48
CA LYS A 101 -19.88 -0.17 4.16
C LYS A 101 -20.61 -1.34 3.49
N LEU A 102 -19.95 -2.02 2.56
CA LEU A 102 -20.49 -3.20 1.90
C LEU A 102 -20.70 -4.36 2.87
N CYS A 103 -19.75 -4.64 3.78
CA CYS A 103 -19.92 -5.65 4.84
C CYS A 103 -21.11 -5.30 5.76
N TYR A 104 -21.23 -4.05 6.19
CA TYR A 104 -22.34 -3.59 7.02
C TYR A 104 -23.69 -3.75 6.32
N ASN A 105 -23.82 -3.24 5.09
CA ASN A 105 -25.04 -3.30 4.30
C ASN A 105 -25.46 -4.74 3.95
N SER A 106 -24.50 -5.65 3.83
CA SER A 106 -24.74 -7.08 3.60
C SER A 106 -24.93 -7.89 4.90
N GLU A 107 -24.89 -7.23 6.06
CA GLU A 107 -24.92 -7.83 7.40
C GLU A 107 -23.87 -8.95 7.60
N ILE A 108 -22.71 -8.83 6.96
CA ILE A 108 -21.57 -9.75 7.12
C ILE A 108 -20.78 -9.30 8.35
N ASN A 109 -21.11 -9.91 9.49
CA ASN A 109 -20.50 -9.60 10.80
C ASN A 109 -19.42 -10.60 11.22
N ASP A 110 -19.42 -11.80 10.63
CA ASP A 110 -18.42 -12.82 10.92
C ASP A 110 -17.05 -12.41 10.38
N ILE A 111 -16.05 -12.39 11.26
CA ILE A 111 -14.69 -11.96 10.88
C ILE A 111 -14.04 -12.93 9.89
N GLY A 112 -14.37 -14.22 9.93
CA GLY A 112 -13.86 -15.20 8.96
C GLY A 112 -14.38 -14.92 7.55
N GLU A 113 -15.67 -14.67 7.41
CA GLU A 113 -16.30 -14.26 6.15
C GLU A 113 -15.71 -12.92 5.65
N GLN A 114 -15.55 -11.93 6.53
CA GLN A 114 -14.89 -10.65 6.18
C GLN A 114 -13.47 -10.84 5.66
N LYS A 115 -12.64 -11.65 6.34
CA LYS A 115 -11.27 -11.94 5.89
C LYS A 115 -11.27 -12.58 4.51
N ASN A 116 -12.17 -13.52 4.24
CA ASN A 116 -12.27 -14.17 2.92
C ASN A 116 -12.58 -13.15 1.83
N TYR A 117 -13.60 -12.31 2.03
CA TYR A 117 -13.94 -11.24 1.08
C TYR A 117 -12.78 -10.27 0.84
N PHE A 118 -12.13 -9.84 1.92
CA PHE A 118 -10.99 -8.95 1.84
C PHE A 118 -9.84 -9.58 1.04
N CYS A 119 -9.53 -10.85 1.33
CA CYS A 119 -8.49 -11.61 0.67
C CYS A 119 -8.74 -11.74 -0.84
N TYR A 120 -9.99 -11.94 -1.27
CA TYR A 120 -10.35 -11.98 -2.69
C TYR A 120 -10.25 -10.62 -3.39
N ALA A 121 -10.40 -9.53 -2.64
CA ALA A 121 -10.27 -8.19 -3.17
C ALA A 121 -8.81 -7.77 -3.40
N LEU A 122 -7.84 -8.42 -2.74
CA LEU A 122 -6.42 -8.11 -2.90
C LEU A 122 -5.89 -8.48 -4.30
N PRO A 123 -4.91 -7.72 -4.85
CA PRO A 123 -4.26 -8.06 -6.09
C PRO A 123 -3.68 -9.48 -6.02
N LYS A 124 -4.13 -10.34 -6.93
CA LYS A 124 -3.57 -11.68 -7.12
C LYS A 124 -2.30 -11.57 -7.94
N LEU A 125 -1.30 -12.38 -7.62
CA LEU A 125 -0.07 -12.49 -8.42
C LEU A 125 -0.42 -12.74 -9.90
N SER A 126 0.03 -11.88 -10.80
CA SER A 126 -0.20 -12.10 -12.24
C SER A 126 0.67 -13.26 -12.72
N ASN A 127 0.05 -14.37 -13.13
CA ASN A 127 0.74 -15.54 -13.71
C ASN A 127 1.27 -15.32 -15.14
N VAL A 128 1.12 -14.12 -15.70
CA VAL A 128 1.45 -13.85 -17.10
C VAL A 128 2.51 -12.77 -17.13
N ASN A 129 3.77 -13.20 -17.26
CA ASN A 129 4.96 -12.36 -17.48
C ASN A 129 5.58 -11.69 -16.24
N GLY A 130 5.91 -12.49 -15.21
CA GLY A 130 7.25 -12.49 -14.61
C GLY A 130 7.83 -11.20 -14.01
N ASN A 131 7.05 -10.16 -13.70
CA ASN A 131 7.54 -8.99 -13.00
C ASN A 131 6.92 -8.92 -11.59
N ASN A 132 7.73 -9.28 -10.60
CA ASN A 132 7.40 -9.31 -9.17
C ASN A 132 6.62 -8.06 -8.73
N CYS A 133 5.31 -8.18 -8.55
CA CYS A 133 4.52 -7.29 -7.72
C CYS A 133 4.65 -7.72 -6.24
N TYR A 134 4.53 -6.78 -5.31
CA TYR A 134 4.49 -7.12 -3.89
C TYR A 134 3.27 -8.01 -3.63
N ASP A 135 3.50 -9.15 -2.99
CA ASP A 135 2.46 -10.16 -2.81
C ASP A 135 1.60 -9.80 -1.58
N TYR A 136 0.65 -8.90 -1.82
CA TYR A 136 -0.36 -8.50 -0.84
C TYR A 136 -1.09 -9.69 -0.22
N PHE A 137 -1.39 -10.71 -1.03
CA PHE A 137 -2.10 -11.89 -0.58
C PHE A 137 -1.25 -12.69 0.42
N LEU A 138 0.01 -12.98 0.10
CA LEU A 138 0.89 -13.71 1.01
C LEU A 138 1.15 -12.95 2.31
N GLU A 139 1.37 -11.64 2.24
CA GLU A 139 1.58 -10.81 3.42
C GLU A 139 0.34 -10.75 4.32
N PHE A 140 -0.84 -10.71 3.71
CA PHE A 140 -2.11 -10.79 4.42
C PHE A 140 -2.31 -12.15 5.10
N ILE A 141 -2.05 -13.26 4.40
CA ILE A 141 -2.18 -14.62 4.95
C ILE A 141 -1.26 -14.83 6.16
N LYS A 142 -0.03 -14.29 6.15
CA LYS A 142 0.88 -14.35 7.31
C LYS A 142 0.31 -13.70 8.58
N ARG A 143 -0.60 -12.73 8.40
CA ARG A 143 -1.22 -11.94 9.48
C ARG A 143 -2.60 -12.48 9.86
N TRP A 144 -3.09 -13.51 9.18
CA TRP A 144 -4.45 -14.04 9.30
C TRP A 144 -4.88 -14.33 10.74
N GLU A 145 -4.04 -15.01 11.52
CA GLU A 145 -4.34 -15.40 12.91
C GLU A 145 -4.41 -14.21 13.88
N LYS A 146 -3.77 -13.09 13.55
CA LYS A 146 -3.78 -11.88 14.39
C LYS A 146 -5.10 -11.12 14.27
N ILE A 147 -5.76 -11.23 13.12
CA ILE A 147 -6.97 -10.47 12.80
C ILE A 147 -8.15 -11.11 13.54
N LYS A 148 -8.66 -10.46 14.59
CA LYS A 148 -9.81 -10.96 15.37
C LYS A 148 -11.05 -10.08 15.21
N SER A 149 -10.88 -8.91 14.60
CA SER A 149 -11.92 -7.92 14.36
C SER A 149 -11.68 -7.15 13.06
N MET A 150 -12.70 -6.41 12.62
CA MET A 150 -12.60 -5.48 11.49
C MET A 150 -11.52 -4.40 11.72
N ASN A 151 -11.32 -3.96 12.97
CA ASN A 151 -10.29 -2.96 13.26
C ASN A 151 -8.88 -3.56 13.11
N ASP A 152 -8.68 -4.81 13.56
CA ASP A 152 -7.41 -5.51 13.35
C ASP A 152 -7.15 -5.69 11.85
N LEU A 153 -8.17 -6.06 11.08
CA LEU A 153 -8.08 -6.19 9.62
C LEU A 153 -7.57 -4.89 8.97
N ILE A 154 -8.13 -3.76 9.40
CA ILE A 154 -7.78 -2.41 8.89
C ILE A 154 -6.34 -2.03 9.27
N ASN A 155 -5.95 -2.27 10.52
CA ASN A 155 -4.59 -1.97 10.97
C ASN A 155 -3.55 -2.81 10.23
N GLU A 156 -3.83 -4.10 10.04
CA GLU A 156 -2.91 -5.02 9.37
C GLU A 156 -2.75 -4.67 7.88
N ILE A 157 -3.81 -4.21 7.18
CA ILE A 157 -3.65 -3.72 5.80
C ILE A 157 -2.85 -2.42 5.74
N GLU A 158 -3.04 -1.49 6.67
CA GLU A 158 -2.26 -0.26 6.73
C GLU A 158 -0.76 -0.57 6.89
N GLU A 159 -0.42 -1.54 7.74
CA GLU A 159 0.96 -2.03 7.87
C GLU A 159 1.49 -2.66 6.57
N ILE A 160 0.68 -3.50 5.89
CA ILE A 160 1.07 -4.13 4.62
C ILE A 160 1.35 -3.06 3.55
N VAL A 161 0.49 -2.04 3.45
CA VAL A 161 0.64 -0.92 2.52
C VAL A 161 1.87 -0.08 2.85
N SER A 162 2.11 0.19 4.14
CA SER A 162 3.31 0.89 4.61
C SER A 162 4.59 0.12 4.25
N ILE A 163 4.61 -1.19 4.44
CA ILE A 163 5.75 -2.04 4.02
C ILE A 163 5.97 -1.90 2.51
N GLU A 164 4.91 -2.00 1.69
CA GLU A 164 5.04 -1.87 0.24
C GLU A 164 5.62 -0.51 -0.16
N SER A 165 5.12 0.59 0.42
CA SER A 165 5.57 1.94 0.10
C SER A 165 7.07 2.15 0.38
N ASN A 166 7.62 1.39 1.33
CA ASN A 166 9.02 1.47 1.70
C ASN A 166 9.93 0.60 0.81
N LEU A 167 9.39 -0.25 -0.07
CA LEU A 167 10.19 -1.13 -0.92
C LEU A 167 10.96 -0.36 -1.99
N ILE A 168 12.25 -0.65 -2.13
CA ILE A 168 13.09 -0.14 -3.22
C ILE A 168 12.77 -0.91 -4.50
N LYS A 169 12.43 -0.13 -5.53
CA LYS A 169 12.07 -0.60 -6.87
C LYS A 169 13.16 -0.24 -7.85
N ASN A 170 13.06 -0.82 -9.04
CA ASN A 170 13.85 -0.35 -10.16
C ASN A 170 13.55 1.13 -10.38
N GLU A 171 14.58 1.89 -10.71
CA GLU A 171 14.55 3.33 -10.88
C GLU A 171 14.33 4.17 -9.62
N SER A 172 14.20 3.55 -8.44
CA SER A 172 14.13 4.30 -7.17
C SER A 172 15.35 5.21 -6.98
N ILE A 173 15.11 6.43 -6.53
CA ILE A 173 16.16 7.38 -6.16
C ILE A 173 16.47 7.22 -4.68
N VAL A 174 17.74 6.97 -4.36
CA VAL A 174 18.20 6.74 -2.98
C VAL A 174 19.41 7.61 -2.67
N ALA A 175 19.63 7.83 -1.37
CA ALA A 175 20.88 8.35 -0.83
C ALA A 175 21.53 7.27 0.04
N LEU A 176 22.83 7.06 -0.14
CA LEU A 176 23.57 5.99 0.54
C LEU A 176 24.33 6.56 1.73
N LYS A 177 23.82 6.34 2.94
CA LYS A 177 24.41 6.86 4.19
C LYS A 177 25.39 5.86 4.80
N HIS A 178 26.59 6.31 5.10
CA HIS A 178 27.54 5.55 5.90
C HIS A 178 27.12 5.60 7.39
N VAL A 179 26.83 4.43 7.97
CA VAL A 179 26.21 4.33 9.30
C VAL A 179 27.04 5.00 10.40
N SER A 180 28.36 4.80 10.44
CA SER A 180 29.19 5.32 11.53
C SER A 180 29.53 6.80 11.42
N THR A 181 29.62 7.35 10.21
CA THR A 181 29.96 8.79 10.01
C THR A 181 28.75 9.65 9.71
N GLY A 182 27.61 9.05 9.38
CA GLY A 182 26.42 9.75 8.90
C GLY A 182 26.55 10.41 7.53
N LYS A 183 27.70 10.29 6.88
CA LYS A 183 28.02 10.92 5.58
C LYS A 183 27.37 10.18 4.42
N TYR A 184 27.07 10.90 3.35
CA TYR A 184 26.44 10.33 2.16
C TYR A 184 27.44 10.08 1.03
N LEU A 185 27.31 8.95 0.35
CA LEU A 185 28.06 8.65 -0.87
C LEU A 185 27.66 9.65 -1.95
N SER A 186 28.62 10.42 -2.43
CA SER A 186 28.41 11.56 -3.31
C SER A 186 29.39 11.54 -4.49
N SER A 187 28.99 12.19 -5.58
CA SER A 187 29.84 12.39 -6.76
C SER A 187 29.52 13.74 -7.40
N ILE A 188 30.53 14.39 -7.98
CA ILE A 188 30.37 15.67 -8.67
C ILE A 188 30.60 15.44 -10.15
N GLU A 189 29.72 15.97 -10.99
CA GLU A 189 29.85 15.87 -12.44
C GLU A 189 31.18 16.45 -12.91
N ASN A 190 31.88 15.73 -13.79
CA ASN A 190 33.20 16.10 -14.33
C ASN A 190 34.35 16.20 -13.31
N LEU A 191 34.12 15.87 -12.03
CA LEU A 191 35.18 15.71 -11.06
C LEU A 191 35.75 14.30 -11.16
N CYS A 192 36.98 14.16 -11.66
CA CYS A 192 37.64 12.87 -11.90
C CYS A 192 38.94 12.72 -11.10
N TYR A 193 39.40 11.48 -10.92
CA TYR A 193 40.75 11.23 -10.39
C TYR A 193 41.82 11.82 -11.31
N THR A 194 42.87 12.42 -10.73
CA THR A 194 43.99 13.00 -11.50
C THR A 194 44.95 11.92 -11.99
N THR A 195 45.07 10.81 -11.26
CA THR A 195 45.88 9.63 -11.57
C THR A 195 45.02 8.36 -11.45
N GLY A 196 45.57 7.17 -11.70
CA GLY A 196 44.79 5.93 -11.66
C GLY A 196 43.82 5.81 -12.84
N SER A 197 42.54 5.49 -12.58
CA SER A 197 41.55 5.26 -13.63
C SER A 197 41.13 6.52 -14.40
N LYS A 198 41.36 7.71 -13.83
CA LYS A 198 40.86 9.01 -14.32
C LYS A 198 39.34 9.07 -14.51
N LEU A 199 38.60 8.15 -13.89
CA LEU A 199 37.14 8.14 -13.90
C LEU A 199 36.57 9.11 -12.87
N GLN A 200 35.25 9.29 -12.92
CA GLN A 200 34.54 10.17 -12.01
C GLN A 200 34.76 9.77 -10.54
N LEU A 201 35.10 10.77 -9.73
CA LEU A 201 35.37 10.64 -8.31
C LEU A 201 34.08 10.35 -7.55
N VAL A 202 34.17 9.44 -6.60
CA VAL A 202 33.12 9.15 -5.62
C VAL A 202 33.71 9.32 -4.24
N PHE A 203 33.02 10.04 -3.36
CA PHE A 203 33.52 10.37 -2.03
C PHE A 203 32.37 10.39 -1.02
N SER A 204 32.69 10.46 0.27
CA SER A 204 31.70 10.69 1.31
C SER A 204 31.67 12.18 1.65
N ASP A 205 30.60 12.88 1.30
CA ASP A 205 30.50 14.31 1.62
C ASP A 205 30.30 14.50 3.13
N SER A 206 30.88 15.56 3.67
CA SER A 206 30.74 15.99 5.06
C SER A 206 29.33 16.49 5.41
N GLN A 207 28.49 16.76 4.41
CA GLN A 207 27.11 17.20 4.61
C GLN A 207 26.27 16.11 5.29
N LEU A 208 25.50 16.51 6.31
CA LEU A 208 24.61 15.64 7.08
C LEU A 208 23.23 15.47 6.44
N VAL A 209 22.95 16.18 5.35
CA VAL A 209 21.73 16.11 4.55
C VAL A 209 22.15 15.78 3.10
N PRO A 210 21.48 14.83 2.42
CA PRO A 210 21.84 14.49 1.05
C PRO A 210 21.42 15.62 0.09
N ASP A 211 22.36 16.10 -0.72
CA ASP A 211 22.10 17.00 -1.84
C ASP A 211 21.94 16.21 -3.16
N LEU A 212 21.78 16.90 -4.29
CA LEU A 212 21.68 16.26 -5.60
C LEU A 212 22.92 15.45 -6.01
N ASN A 213 24.10 15.75 -5.45
CA ASN A 213 25.34 15.01 -5.70
C ASN A 213 25.37 13.68 -4.92
N ALA A 214 24.51 13.53 -3.91
CA ALA A 214 24.36 12.34 -3.08
C ALA A 214 23.24 11.40 -3.56
N LEU A 215 22.51 11.75 -4.62
CA LEU A 215 21.39 10.96 -5.14
C LEU A 215 21.82 9.97 -6.21
N TRP A 216 21.36 8.73 -6.06
CA TRP A 216 21.64 7.61 -6.95
C TRP A 216 20.33 6.95 -7.38
N LYS A 217 20.17 6.74 -8.68
CA LYS A 217 19.12 5.89 -9.24
C LYS A 217 19.55 4.43 -9.12
N ILE A 218 18.75 3.61 -8.46
CA ILE A 218 18.93 2.16 -8.43
C ILE A 218 18.38 1.59 -9.74
N GLU A 219 19.16 0.77 -10.43
CA GLU A 219 18.76 0.11 -11.67
C GLU A 219 18.98 -1.40 -11.58
N PHE A 220 17.96 -2.18 -11.94
CA PHE A 220 18.04 -3.63 -12.06
C PHE A 220 16.96 -4.15 -13.02
N SER A 221 17.11 -5.39 -13.51
CA SER A 221 16.25 -5.94 -14.58
C SER A 221 14.79 -6.18 -14.18
N ASN A 222 14.53 -6.40 -12.89
CA ASN A 222 13.20 -6.74 -12.37
C ASN A 222 12.54 -5.47 -11.81
N GLU A 223 11.24 -5.47 -11.52
CA GLU A 223 10.58 -4.31 -10.90
C GLU A 223 10.87 -4.16 -9.39
N LEU A 224 10.98 -5.29 -8.66
CA LEU A 224 11.30 -5.33 -7.23
C LEU A 224 12.63 -6.04 -6.95
N ALA A 225 13.40 -5.48 -6.00
CA ALA A 225 14.62 -6.10 -5.53
C ALA A 225 14.30 -7.30 -4.63
N THR A 226 14.87 -8.46 -4.95
CA THR A 226 14.81 -9.66 -4.11
C THR A 226 16.12 -9.86 -3.37
N TYR A 227 16.00 -10.12 -2.07
CA TYR A 227 17.13 -10.36 -1.18
C TYR A 227 18.05 -11.44 -1.75
N ASN A 228 19.36 -11.14 -1.82
CA ASN A 228 20.43 -12.01 -2.32
C ASN A 228 20.32 -12.51 -3.77
N LYS A 229 19.38 -12.01 -4.57
CA LYS A 229 19.21 -12.44 -5.98
C LYS A 229 19.27 -11.30 -6.98
N THR A 230 18.95 -10.08 -6.56
CA THR A 230 18.98 -8.92 -7.46
C THR A 230 20.35 -8.25 -7.46
N SER A 231 21.04 -8.30 -8.60
CA SER A 231 22.19 -7.43 -8.86
C SER A 231 21.68 -6.03 -9.17
N ILE A 232 22.10 -5.04 -8.38
CA ILE A 232 21.73 -3.64 -8.58
C ILE A 232 22.90 -2.84 -9.15
N CYS A 233 22.57 -1.91 -10.02
CA CYS A 233 23.45 -0.84 -10.48
C CYS A 233 23.02 0.47 -9.80
N LEU A 234 23.96 1.35 -9.52
CA LEU A 234 23.70 2.68 -8.99
C LEU A 234 24.16 3.70 -10.02
N ARG A 235 23.22 4.46 -10.58
CA ARG A 235 23.53 5.55 -11.51
C ARG A 235 23.45 6.87 -10.79
N HIS A 236 24.51 7.65 -10.80
CA HIS A 236 24.51 8.98 -10.22
C HIS A 236 23.55 9.89 -10.99
N ILE A 237 22.67 10.62 -10.29
CA ILE A 237 21.58 11.39 -10.92
C ILE A 237 22.14 12.51 -11.80
N LYS A 238 23.12 13.29 -11.33
CA LYS A 238 23.65 14.43 -12.12
C LYS A 238 24.49 14.01 -13.31
N SER A 239 25.42 13.07 -13.12
CA SER A 239 26.39 12.75 -14.19
C SER A 239 25.95 11.58 -15.09
N GLY A 240 24.90 10.87 -14.70
CA GLY A 240 24.43 9.68 -15.41
C GLY A 240 25.43 8.50 -15.40
N LYS A 241 26.54 8.60 -14.65
CA LYS A 241 27.57 7.57 -14.58
C LYS A 241 27.19 6.50 -13.55
N PHE A 242 27.57 5.27 -13.84
CA PHE A 242 27.36 4.14 -12.94
C PHE A 242 28.48 4.04 -11.92
N LEU A 243 28.10 3.72 -10.68
CA LEU A 243 29.03 3.25 -9.67
C LEU A 243 29.51 1.85 -10.06
N GLY A 244 30.81 1.70 -10.27
CA GLY A 244 31.39 0.44 -10.71
C GLY A 244 32.89 0.37 -10.52
N LEU A 245 33.41 -0.85 -10.62
CA LEU A 245 34.85 -1.08 -10.67
C LEU A 245 35.38 -0.79 -12.06
N HIS A 246 36.55 -0.19 -12.12
CA HIS A 246 37.36 -0.17 -13.34
C HIS A 246 38.61 -1.02 -13.15
N TYR A 247 38.85 -1.91 -14.09
CA TYR A 247 40.03 -2.77 -14.13
C TYR A 247 40.61 -2.75 -15.54
N TYR A 248 41.91 -2.99 -15.64
CA TYR A 248 42.59 -3.17 -16.91
C TYR A 248 43.06 -4.61 -17.05
N TYR A 249 43.27 -5.02 -18.30
CA TYR A 249 43.60 -6.39 -18.67
C TYR A 249 45.00 -6.44 -19.29
N TYR A 250 45.80 -7.43 -18.90
CA TYR A 250 47.05 -7.76 -19.60
C TYR A 250 47.18 -9.28 -19.79
N TYR A 251 47.66 -9.68 -20.97
CA TYR A 251 47.97 -11.07 -21.29
C TYR A 251 49.34 -11.43 -20.70
N TYR A 252 49.40 -12.49 -19.87
CA TYR A 252 50.65 -13.20 -19.67
C TYR A 252 50.85 -14.16 -20.85
N THR A 253 52.08 -14.21 -21.39
CA THR A 253 52.50 -15.26 -22.31
C THR A 253 52.33 -16.60 -21.59
N ASN A 254 51.38 -17.41 -22.06
CA ASN A 254 50.87 -18.69 -21.53
C ASN A 254 49.62 -18.59 -20.62
N GLN A 255 48.47 -18.43 -21.29
CA GLN A 255 47.11 -18.88 -20.94
C GLN A 255 46.48 -18.49 -19.58
N SER A 256 47.10 -17.68 -18.73
CA SER A 256 46.47 -17.17 -17.51
C SER A 256 45.99 -15.72 -17.67
N LYS A 257 44.72 -15.47 -17.32
CA LYS A 257 44.09 -14.14 -17.33
C LYS A 257 44.25 -13.51 -15.95
N ALA A 258 44.91 -12.35 -15.86
CA ALA A 258 45.03 -11.58 -14.62
C ALA A 258 44.24 -10.27 -14.73
N TYR A 259 43.46 -9.95 -13.69
CA TYR A 259 42.74 -8.68 -13.56
C TYR A 259 43.43 -7.82 -12.52
N THR A 260 43.88 -6.62 -12.90
CA THR A 260 44.43 -5.64 -11.97
C THR A 260 43.52 -4.44 -11.88
N TYR A 261 43.32 -3.97 -10.65
CA TYR A 261 42.44 -2.84 -10.35
C TYR A 261 43.27 -1.59 -10.05
N TYR A 262 42.74 -0.44 -10.42
CA TYR A 262 43.33 0.84 -10.04
C TYR A 262 43.24 1.05 -8.52
N LYS A 263 44.19 1.79 -7.96
CA LYS A 263 44.22 2.16 -6.54
C LYS A 263 43.97 3.66 -6.41
N SER A 264 43.17 4.02 -5.42
CA SER A 264 42.89 5.40 -5.02
C SER A 264 44.21 6.14 -4.78
N PRO A 265 44.42 7.32 -5.37
CA PRO A 265 45.64 8.10 -5.19
C PRO A 265 45.89 8.55 -3.75
N ILE A 266 44.83 8.63 -2.92
CA ILE A 266 44.88 9.18 -1.56
C ILE A 266 44.98 8.06 -0.52
N THR A 267 44.27 6.95 -0.73
CA THR A 267 44.14 5.88 0.28
C THR A 267 44.87 4.60 -0.12
N GLU A 268 45.36 4.50 -1.35
CA GLU A 268 45.93 3.30 -1.98
C GLU A 268 45.02 2.06 -1.97
N HIS A 269 43.78 2.19 -1.50
CA HIS A 269 42.75 1.17 -1.59
C HIS A 269 42.28 1.03 -3.04
N THR A 270 41.85 -0.18 -3.42
CA THR A 270 41.27 -0.42 -4.74
C THR A 270 40.15 0.58 -5.05
N GLU A 271 40.20 1.20 -6.22
CA GLU A 271 39.16 2.09 -6.73
C GLU A 271 37.87 1.30 -6.94
N GLY A 272 36.97 1.49 -5.97
CA GLY A 272 35.75 0.72 -5.84
C GLY A 272 36.00 -0.69 -5.27
N LYS A 273 35.02 -1.19 -4.53
CA LYS A 273 34.83 -2.62 -4.30
C LYS A 273 33.56 -2.98 -5.03
N LYS A 274 33.52 -4.10 -5.77
CA LYS A 274 32.26 -4.64 -6.31
C LYS A 274 31.37 -4.87 -5.09
N LEU A 275 30.41 -3.99 -4.86
CA LEU A 275 29.44 -4.11 -3.79
C LEU A 275 28.52 -5.25 -4.21
N LYS A 276 28.95 -6.49 -3.92
CA LYS A 276 28.20 -7.70 -4.25
C LYS A 276 26.87 -7.80 -3.51
N ALA A 277 26.65 -6.97 -2.49
CA ALA A 277 25.36 -6.78 -1.86
C ALA A 277 25.34 -5.44 -1.14
N PHE A 278 24.42 -4.54 -1.50
CA PHE A 278 23.78 -3.77 -0.44
C PHE A 278 22.83 -4.74 0.23
N TYR A 279 23.16 -5.17 1.45
CA TYR A 279 22.11 -5.60 2.36
C TYR A 279 21.36 -4.32 2.71
N LEU A 280 20.19 -4.13 2.09
CA LEU A 280 19.18 -3.24 2.64
C LEU A 280 18.73 -3.85 3.96
N ILE A 281 19.54 -3.61 5.00
CA ILE A 281 19.12 -3.85 6.36
C ILE A 281 18.12 -2.73 6.63
N TYR A 282 16.83 -3.09 6.60
CA TYR A 282 15.80 -2.29 7.24
C TYR A 282 16.15 -2.23 8.73
N HIS A 283 16.92 -1.22 9.13
CA HIS A 283 16.80 -0.72 10.48
C HIS A 283 15.54 0.14 10.48
N GLN A 284 14.42 -0.48 10.82
CA GLN A 284 13.36 0.26 11.49
C GLN A 284 14.01 0.88 12.74
N LEU A 285 14.33 2.18 12.66
CA LEU A 285 14.48 2.97 13.86
C LEU A 285 13.08 3.03 14.48
N LYS A 286 12.88 2.26 15.54
CA LYS A 286 11.82 2.52 16.52
C LYS A 286 12.08 3.87 17.18
#